data_AF-A0A2T2Q0P9-F1
#
_entry.id   AF-A0A2T2Q0P9-F1
#
_cell.length_a   1.000
_cell.length_b   1.000
_cell.length_c   1.000
_cell.angle_alpha   90.00
_cell.angle_beta   90.00
_cell.angle_gamma   90.00
#
_symmetry.space_group_name_H-M   'P 1'
#
loop_
_entity.id
_entity.type
_entity.pdbx_description
1 polymer ?
#
loop_
_entity_poly.entity_id
_entity_poly.type
_entity_poly.pdbx_seq_one_letter_code
_entity_poly.pdbx_strand_id
1 'polypeptide(L)'
;MSTKSREVIWSGRILGAEISAKHAREEAKKAVREADRAEAEAWSVRMEGYGGPSQPSPTIAQCLNGGMGWLEVECNRCKARASLPLDAIRRPRDTPIWKLEASLKCRSCRNGRSAPPVHMIKLTATRSITPYKWVHPTEER
;
A
#
# COMPACT_ATOMS: atom_id res chain seq x y z
N MET A 1 9.97 -52.61 -34.11
CA MET A 1 9.42 -52.03 -32.86
C MET A 1 9.67 -50.53 -32.91
N SER A 2 8.63 -49.70 -33.04
CA SER A 2 8.76 -48.25 -33.17
C SER A 2 9.00 -47.62 -31.80
N THR A 3 10.18 -47.04 -31.59
CA THR A 3 10.50 -46.24 -30.40
C THR A 3 9.80 -44.89 -30.54
N LYS A 4 8.68 -44.69 -29.82
CA LYS A 4 8.04 -43.36 -29.74
C LYS A 4 9.08 -42.33 -29.27
N SER A 5 9.14 -41.19 -29.96
CA SER A 5 10.08 -40.12 -29.60
C SER A 5 9.79 -39.62 -28.18
N ARG A 6 10.83 -39.14 -27.48
CA ARG A 6 10.71 -38.64 -26.09
C ARG A 6 9.70 -37.50 -25.99
N GLU A 7 9.59 -36.67 -27.03
CA GLU A 7 8.60 -35.59 -27.10
C GLU A 7 7.16 -36.12 -27.01
N VAL A 8 6.83 -37.20 -27.71
CA VAL A 8 5.47 -37.80 -27.67
C VAL A 8 5.16 -38.41 -26.29
N ILE A 9 6.17 -38.94 -25.60
CA ILE A 9 6.01 -39.55 -24.27
C ILE A 9 5.84 -38.49 -23.18
N TRP A 10 6.55 -37.35 -23.29
CA TRP A 10 6.66 -36.38 -22.21
C TRP A 10 5.87 -35.09 -22.41
N SER A 11 5.46 -34.73 -23.63
CA SER A 11 4.80 -33.44 -23.92
C SER A 11 3.59 -33.16 -23.02
N GLY A 12 2.69 -34.13 -22.85
CA GLY A 12 1.52 -33.98 -21.97
C GLY A 12 1.87 -33.84 -20.49
N ARG A 13 2.91 -34.54 -20.02
CA ARG A 13 3.38 -34.44 -18.63
C ARG A 13 4.04 -33.09 -18.35
N ILE A 14 4.83 -32.59 -19.30
CA ILE A 14 5.47 -31.27 -19.23
C ILE A 14 4.39 -30.19 -19.19
N LEU A 15 3.42 -30.23 -20.12
CA LEU A 15 2.30 -29.29 -20.14
C LEU A 15 1.52 -29.32 -18.81
N GLY A 16 1.19 -30.51 -18.29
CA GLY A 16 0.52 -30.66 -17.01
C GLY A 16 1.31 -30.07 -15.85
N ALA A 17 2.62 -30.35 -15.77
CA ALA A 17 3.50 -29.81 -14.74
C ALA A 17 3.61 -28.28 -14.81
N GLU A 18 3.68 -27.70 -16.01
CA GLU A 18 3.70 -26.24 -16.20
C GLU A 18 2.39 -25.58 -15.76
N ILE A 19 1.23 -26.19 -16.08
CA ILE A 19 -0.09 -25.70 -15.63
C ILE A 19 -0.16 -25.73 -14.10
N SER A 20 0.23 -26.84 -13.47
CA SER A 20 0.24 -26.95 -12.01
C SER A 20 1.18 -25.93 -11.36
N ALA A 21 2.38 -25.73 -11.94
CA ALA A 21 3.33 -24.74 -11.43
C ALA A 21 2.82 -23.30 -11.55
N LYS A 22 2.13 -22.96 -12.64
CA LYS A 22 1.48 -21.65 -12.82
C LYS A 22 0.36 -21.45 -11.80
N HIS A 23 -0.52 -22.44 -11.66
CA HIS A 23 -1.61 -22.39 -10.69
C HIS A 23 -1.11 -22.20 -9.25
N ALA A 24 -0.10 -22.97 -8.83
CA ALA A 24 0.49 -22.83 -7.49
C ALA A 24 1.06 -21.42 -7.24
N ARG A 25 1.69 -20.80 -8.25
CA ARG A 25 2.19 -19.42 -8.15
C ARG A 25 1.07 -18.40 -8.08
N GLU A 26 -0.03 -18.60 -8.80
CA GLU A 26 -1.20 -17.71 -8.76
C GLU A 26 -1.89 -17.75 -7.41
N GLU A 27 -2.10 -18.94 -6.86
CA GLU A 27 -2.68 -19.13 -5.52
C GLU A 27 -1.79 -18.51 -4.44
N ALA A 28 -0.47 -18.72 -4.51
CA ALA A 28 0.47 -18.06 -3.59
C ALA A 28 0.37 -16.53 -3.66
N LYS A 29 0.27 -15.94 -4.87
CA LYS A 29 0.10 -14.49 -5.02
C LYS A 29 -1.21 -13.99 -4.43
N LYS A 30 -2.31 -14.74 -4.58
CA LYS A 30 -3.60 -14.37 -3.97
C LYS A 30 -3.52 -14.40 -2.45
N ALA A 31 -2.94 -15.47 -1.89
CA ALA A 31 -2.77 -15.59 -0.45
C ALA A 31 -1.91 -14.46 0.14
N VAL A 32 -0.83 -14.07 -0.55
CA VAL A 32 0.01 -12.93 -0.14
C VAL A 32 -0.78 -11.61 -0.16
N ARG A 33 -1.59 -11.37 -1.20
CA ARG A 33 -2.45 -10.17 -1.27
C ARG A 33 -3.45 -10.12 -0.13
N GLU A 34 -4.06 -11.26 0.20
CA GLU A 34 -5.01 -11.36 1.29
C GLU A 34 -4.35 -11.10 2.65
N ALA A 35 -3.17 -11.68 2.87
CA ALA A 35 -2.37 -11.43 4.07
C ALA A 35 -2.01 -9.95 4.22
N ASP A 36 -1.49 -9.33 3.16
CA ASP A 36 -1.13 -7.91 3.15
C ASP A 36 -2.35 -7.00 3.43
N ARG A 37 -3.52 -7.37 2.89
CA ARG A 37 -4.77 -6.66 3.17
C ARG A 37 -5.16 -6.77 4.65
N ALA A 38 -5.13 -7.98 5.20
CA ALA A 38 -5.47 -8.22 6.60
C ALA A 38 -4.53 -7.48 7.56
N GLU A 39 -3.23 -7.44 7.27
CA GLU A 39 -2.25 -6.66 8.05
C GLU A 39 -2.56 -5.15 8.01
N ALA A 40 -2.88 -4.61 6.84
CA ALA A 40 -3.24 -3.21 6.68
C ALA A 40 -4.56 -2.84 7.39
N GLU A 41 -5.56 -3.72 7.36
CA GLU A 41 -6.83 -3.54 8.08
C GLU A 41 -6.60 -3.61 9.60
N ALA A 42 -5.85 -4.60 10.08
CA ALA A 42 -5.53 -4.72 11.51
C ALA A 42 -4.78 -3.50 12.04
N TRP A 43 -3.84 -2.97 11.26
CA TRP A 43 -3.15 -1.72 11.60
C TRP A 43 -4.11 -0.53 11.64
N SER A 44 -5.01 -0.44 10.66
CA SER A 44 -5.99 0.66 10.58
C SER A 44 -6.95 0.67 11.77
N VAL A 45 -7.48 -0.49 12.15
CA VAL A 45 -8.35 -0.65 13.33
C VAL A 45 -7.61 -0.26 14.60
N ARG A 46 -6.34 -0.65 14.74
CA ARG A 46 -5.50 -0.27 15.89
C ARG A 46 -5.32 1.25 15.96
N MET A 47 -5.02 1.88 14.83
CA MET A 47 -4.80 3.33 14.77
C MET A 47 -6.08 4.13 15.04
N GLU A 48 -7.21 3.72 14.47
CA GLU A 48 -8.49 4.39 14.67
C GLU A 48 -9.03 4.18 16.09
N GLY A 49 -8.84 3.00 16.69
CA GLY A 49 -9.33 2.67 18.03
C GLY A 49 -8.47 3.23 19.17
N TYR A 50 -7.15 3.07 19.08
CA TYR A 50 -6.22 3.44 20.16
C TYR A 50 -5.43 4.72 19.90
N GLY A 51 -5.40 5.25 18.66
CA GLY A 51 -4.61 6.43 18.32
C GLY A 51 -3.09 6.19 18.32
N GLY A 52 -2.64 4.93 18.39
CA GLY A 52 -1.23 4.54 18.34
C GLY A 52 -0.78 3.66 19.50
N PRO A 53 0.47 3.14 19.47
CA PRO A 53 1.59 3.57 18.62
C PRO A 53 1.47 3.15 17.15
N SER A 54 2.03 3.94 16.23
CA SER A 54 2.04 3.67 14.78
C SER A 54 2.88 2.46 14.37
N GLN A 55 3.67 1.91 15.30
CA GLN A 55 4.52 0.74 15.10
C GLN A 55 3.90 -0.53 15.75
N PRO A 56 4.10 -1.71 15.13
CA PRO A 56 4.61 -1.93 13.77
C PRO A 56 3.56 -1.55 12.71
N SER A 57 4.00 -1.01 11.56
CA SER A 57 3.13 -0.71 10.42
C SER A 57 3.50 -1.56 9.20
N PRO A 58 2.54 -1.85 8.31
CA PRO A 58 2.85 -2.43 7.01
C PRO A 58 3.71 -1.48 6.14
N THR A 59 4.32 -2.03 5.11
CA THR A 59 5.03 -1.26 4.07
C THR A 59 4.09 -0.68 3.03
N ILE A 60 4.56 0.33 2.29
CA ILE A 60 3.82 0.88 1.14
C ILE A 60 3.50 -0.23 0.11
N ALA A 61 4.42 -1.17 -0.11
CA ALA A 61 4.24 -2.29 -1.02
C ALA A 61 3.09 -3.19 -0.58
N GLN A 62 3.07 -3.59 0.69
CA GLN A 62 2.03 -4.46 1.25
C GLN A 62 0.67 -3.79 1.15
N CYS A 63 0.56 -2.51 1.52
CA CYS A 63 -0.71 -1.79 1.42
C CYS A 63 -1.22 -1.71 -0.02
N LEU A 64 -0.36 -1.43 -0.99
CA LEU A 64 -0.76 -1.43 -2.40
C LEU A 64 -1.14 -2.84 -2.90
N ASN A 65 -0.42 -3.88 -2.48
CA ASN A 65 -0.71 -5.26 -2.86
C ASN A 65 -2.04 -5.75 -2.26
N GLY A 66 -2.33 -5.35 -1.02
CA GLY A 66 -3.60 -5.62 -0.33
C GLY A 66 -4.77 -4.71 -0.75
N GLY A 67 -4.55 -3.77 -1.68
CA GLY A 67 -5.59 -2.86 -2.18
C GLY A 67 -5.93 -1.68 -1.27
N MET A 68 -5.13 -1.43 -0.22
CA MET A 68 -5.24 -0.32 0.72
C MET A 68 -4.42 0.88 0.24
N GLY A 69 -4.85 1.49 -0.86
CA GLY A 69 -4.07 2.51 -1.58
C GLY A 69 -4.05 3.91 -0.97
N TRP A 70 -4.86 4.18 0.06
CA TRP A 70 -5.02 5.52 0.62
C TRP A 70 -4.65 5.55 2.10
N LEU A 71 -3.94 6.59 2.52
CA LEU A 71 -3.57 6.85 3.91
C LEU A 71 -4.28 8.11 4.40
N GLU A 72 -5.12 7.98 5.42
CA GLU A 72 -5.70 9.11 6.11
C GLU A 72 -4.74 9.66 7.17
N VAL A 73 -4.52 10.96 7.13
CA VAL A 73 -3.70 11.69 8.09
C VAL A 73 -4.40 12.94 8.58
N GLU A 74 -4.07 13.36 9.81
CA GLU A 74 -4.54 14.58 10.44
C GLU A 74 -3.35 15.49 10.79
N CYS A 75 -3.47 16.79 10.57
CA CYS A 75 -2.48 17.73 11.06
C CYS A 75 -2.63 17.98 12.56
N ASN A 76 -1.55 17.83 13.34
CA ASN A 76 -1.60 18.07 14.78
C ASN A 76 -1.90 19.53 15.17
N ARG A 77 -1.64 20.50 14.27
CA ARG A 77 -1.92 21.93 14.51
C ARG A 77 -3.34 22.33 14.12
N CYS A 78 -3.69 22.23 12.84
CA CYS A 78 -4.99 22.72 12.35
C CYS A 78 -6.10 21.65 12.32
N LYS A 79 -5.80 20.40 12.70
CA LYS A 79 -6.75 19.28 12.70
C LYS A 79 -7.37 18.97 11.33
N ALA A 80 -6.80 19.52 10.26
CA ALA A 80 -7.21 19.20 8.91
C ALA A 80 -6.86 17.74 8.59
N ARG A 81 -7.85 17.00 8.07
CA ARG A 81 -7.69 15.62 7.61
C ARG A 81 -7.50 15.57 6.11
N ALA A 82 -6.69 14.62 5.65
CA ALA A 82 -6.45 14.39 4.24
C ALA A 82 -6.26 12.90 3.96
N SER A 83 -6.84 12.42 2.85
CA SER A 83 -6.51 11.12 2.27
C SER A 83 -5.40 11.29 1.23
N LEU A 84 -4.28 10.60 1.47
CA LEU A 84 -3.10 10.63 0.63
C LEU A 84 -2.99 9.34 -0.19
N PRO A 85 -2.82 9.42 -1.52
CA PRO A 85 -2.59 8.25 -2.35
C PRO A 85 -1.16 7.72 -2.14
N LEU A 86 -1.03 6.47 -1.69
CA LEU A 86 0.27 5.83 -1.37
C LEU A 86 1.10 5.55 -2.63
N ASP A 87 0.46 5.34 -3.77
CA ASP A 87 1.12 5.13 -5.05
C ASP A 87 1.90 6.38 -5.52
N ALA A 88 1.40 7.58 -5.23
CA ALA A 88 2.02 8.86 -5.57
C ALA A 88 3.16 9.29 -4.63
N ILE A 89 3.33 8.62 -3.48
CA ILE A 89 4.40 8.95 -2.52
C ILE A 89 5.76 8.53 -3.09
N ARG A 90 6.66 9.50 -3.24
CA ARG A 90 8.06 9.28 -3.69
C ARG A 90 8.94 8.72 -2.57
N ARG A 91 8.63 7.52 -2.10
CA ARG A 91 9.45 6.73 -1.16
C ARG A 91 9.60 5.29 -1.68
N PRO A 92 10.67 4.57 -1.30
CA PRO A 92 10.80 3.15 -1.61
C PRO A 92 9.56 2.37 -1.18
N ARG A 93 9.12 1.39 -1.98
CA ARG A 93 7.91 0.60 -1.67
C ARG A 93 8.06 -0.23 -0.38
N ASP A 94 9.28 -0.60 -0.03
CA ASP A 94 9.60 -1.28 1.24
C ASP A 94 9.61 -0.34 2.47
N THR A 95 9.30 0.94 2.29
CA THR A 95 9.24 1.88 3.42
C THR A 95 8.01 1.54 4.28
N PRO A 96 8.17 1.28 5.59
CA PRO A 96 7.04 1.14 6.50
C PRO A 96 6.31 2.49 6.63
N ILE A 97 4.99 2.45 6.57
CA ILE A 97 4.14 3.65 6.52
C ILE A 97 4.38 4.58 7.70
N TRP A 98 4.62 4.09 8.92
CA TRP A 98 4.88 4.95 10.09
C TRP A 98 6.02 5.96 9.86
N LYS A 99 7.02 5.65 9.02
CA LYS A 99 8.12 6.58 8.68
C LYS A 99 7.65 7.78 7.86
N LEU A 100 6.48 7.71 7.23
CA LEU A 100 5.89 8.81 6.48
C LEU A 100 5.42 9.94 7.40
N GLU A 101 5.17 9.66 8.69
CA GLU A 101 4.63 10.62 9.67
C GLU A 101 5.51 11.86 9.78
N ALA A 102 6.84 11.66 9.80
CA ALA A 102 7.82 12.74 9.83
C ALA A 102 8.05 13.42 8.46
N SER A 103 7.69 12.75 7.36
CA SER A 103 7.92 13.26 6.00
C SER A 103 6.77 14.13 5.49
N LEU A 104 5.55 13.87 5.96
CA LEU A 104 4.34 14.55 5.52
C LEU A 104 4.22 15.92 6.20
N LYS A 105 3.82 16.92 5.42
CA LYS A 105 3.72 18.31 5.87
C LYS A 105 2.36 18.87 5.51
N CYS A 106 1.66 19.45 6.48
CA CYS A 106 0.43 20.19 6.23
C CYS A 106 0.75 21.47 5.44
N ARG A 107 0.13 21.67 4.27
CA ARG A 107 0.35 22.85 3.42
C ARG A 107 -0.06 24.14 4.13
N SER A 108 -1.21 24.16 4.80
CA SER A 108 -1.74 25.34 5.49
C SER A 108 -0.92 25.76 6.72
N CYS A 109 -0.27 24.81 7.38
CA CYS A 109 0.54 25.08 8.58
C CYS A 109 2.04 25.16 8.31
N ARG A 110 2.48 24.85 7.09
CA ARG A 110 3.89 24.93 6.70
C ARG A 110 4.29 26.39 6.57
N ASN A 111 5.20 26.85 7.43
CA ASN A 111 5.82 28.16 7.34
C ASN A 111 7.35 28.00 7.20
N GLY A 112 7.87 28.28 6.00
CA GLY A 112 9.28 28.08 5.67
C GLY A 112 9.75 26.64 5.93
N ARG A 113 10.72 26.48 6.84
CA ARG A 113 11.31 25.19 7.21
C ARG A 113 10.51 24.42 8.29
N SER A 114 9.57 25.07 8.96
CA SER A 114 8.78 24.47 10.03
C SER A 114 7.43 23.96 9.51
N ALA A 115 7.15 22.69 9.76
CA ALA A 115 5.85 22.07 9.52
C ALA A 115 5.47 21.23 10.74
N PRO A 116 4.21 21.31 11.21
CA PRO A 116 3.77 20.46 12.29
C PRO A 116 3.77 18.98 11.85
N PRO A 117 4.04 18.04 12.78
CA PRO A 117 3.86 16.63 12.49
C PRO A 117 2.41 16.33 12.12
N VAL A 118 2.22 15.35 11.26
CA VAL A 118 0.92 14.74 11.02
C VAL A 118 0.74 13.56 11.96
N HIS A 119 -0.49 13.20 12.24
CA HIS A 119 -0.88 11.96 12.90
C HIS A 119 -1.55 11.07 11.87
N MET A 120 -1.21 9.80 11.82
CA MET A 120 -1.86 8.83 10.94
C MET A 120 -3.13 8.30 11.57
N ILE A 121 -4.21 8.21 10.79
CA ILE A 121 -5.50 7.72 11.30
C ILE A 121 -5.73 6.28 10.86
N LYS A 122 -5.70 6.00 9.55
CA LYS A 122 -6.01 4.67 9.00
C LYS A 122 -5.63 4.54 7.53
N LEU A 123 -5.62 3.30 7.04
CA LEU A 123 -5.56 3.00 5.61
C LEU A 123 -6.96 2.70 5.09
N THR A 124 -7.21 3.08 3.84
CA THR A 124 -8.47 2.83 3.15
C THR A 124 -8.23 2.35 1.72
N ALA A 125 -9.14 1.51 1.23
CA ALA A 125 -9.10 1.02 -0.14
C ALA A 125 -9.49 2.11 -1.15
N THR A 126 -10.48 2.92 -0.79
CA THR A 126 -10.94 4.06 -1.56
C THR A 126 -10.60 5.36 -0.85
N ARG A 127 -10.61 6.45 -1.62
CA ARG A 127 -10.49 7.78 -1.07
C ARG A 127 -11.73 8.13 -0.25
N SER A 128 -11.57 8.28 1.05
CA SER A 128 -12.63 8.68 1.98
C SER A 128 -12.82 10.19 2.05
N ILE A 129 -11.72 10.96 2.07
CA ILE A 129 -11.74 12.41 2.19
C ILE A 129 -11.40 13.00 0.83
N THR A 130 -12.39 13.67 0.22
CA THR A 130 -12.15 14.55 -0.92
C THR A 130 -11.16 15.61 -0.48
N PRO A 131 -10.11 15.87 -1.27
CA PRO A 131 -9.17 16.84 -0.82
C PRO A 131 -9.80 18.22 -0.94
N TYR A 132 -9.63 19.03 0.08
CA TYR A 132 -9.50 20.44 -0.22
C TYR A 132 -8.30 20.62 -1.17
N LYS A 133 -8.60 21.09 -2.40
CA LYS A 133 -7.74 21.43 -3.54
C LYS A 133 -6.25 21.04 -3.43
N TRP A 134 -5.86 19.89 -4.00
CA TRP A 134 -4.47 19.65 -4.42
C TRP A 134 -4.21 20.48 -5.68
N VAL A 135 -3.65 21.67 -5.50
CA VAL A 135 -3.08 22.45 -6.61
C VAL A 135 -1.63 21.99 -6.78
N HIS A 136 -1.30 21.49 -7.97
CA HIS A 136 0.08 21.15 -8.35
C HIS A 136 0.90 22.46 -8.34
N PRO A 137 2.18 22.46 -7.90
CA PRO A 137 3.00 23.68 -7.82
C PRO A 137 3.18 24.46 -9.14
N THR A 138 2.71 23.93 -10.27
CA THR A 138 2.74 24.57 -11.59
C THR A 138 1.50 25.41 -11.90
N GLU A 139 0.46 25.38 -11.05
CA GLU A 139 -0.80 26.11 -11.27
C GLU A 139 -0.85 27.49 -10.57
N GLU A 140 0.27 27.97 -10.01
CA GLU A 140 0.41 29.31 -9.41
C GLU A 140 0.99 30.35 -10.39
N ARG A 141 0.64 30.28 -11.69
CA ARG A 141 1.06 31.29 -12.67
C ARG A 141 -0.06 32.26 -13.02
#